data_AF-A0A5J5ESN6-F1
#
_entry.id   AF-A0A5J5ESN6-F1
#
_cell.length_a   1.000
_cell.length_b   1.000
_cell.length_c   1.000
_cell.angle_alpha   90.00
_cell.angle_beta   90.00
_cell.angle_gamma   90.00
#
_symmetry.space_group_name_H-M   'P 1'
#
loop_
_entity.id
_entity.type
_entity.pdbx_description
1 polymer ?
#
loop_
_entity_poly.entity_id
_entity_poly.type
_entity_poly.pdbx_seq_one_letter_code
_entity_poly.pdbx_strand_id
1 'polypeptide(L)'
;MPPNTTASVYTAKCDFLTTMVRQLSVLHQPNMEDLPASDEHGDLPDSVLQTVYYKLSIVAKKQGNLIYSQQTLRHVAEQIDSLYWEEEEGGERGDAGAAEVLRAGVDLRNSENIDRLPASYPATADASEEDLEAYQELRARLSVASQSLASQRGKKAYYERLRNMIRPFAEPRENVQPNLVTRDGELNAELERTKILAVLLAGQLQKAGLKLGRKEDEDVEMGSEEEEEEEEKEEEDADVIRERVEGLKKLLAMG
;
A
#
# COMPACT_ATOMS: atom_id res chain seq x y z
N MET A 1 23.45 2.75 19.26
CA MET A 1 22.02 3.10 19.06
C MET A 1 21.21 1.88 19.44
N PRO A 2 20.23 1.99 20.35
CA PRO A 2 19.39 0.85 20.68
C PRO A 2 18.55 0.44 19.45
N PRO A 3 18.30 -0.86 19.23
CA PRO A 3 17.40 -1.31 18.18
C PRO A 3 15.99 -0.79 18.48
N ASN A 4 15.33 -0.26 17.47
CA ASN A 4 13.96 0.23 17.58
C ASN A 4 13.05 -0.89 18.08
N THR A 5 12.57 -0.81 19.32
CA THR A 5 11.69 -1.78 19.99
C THR A 5 10.24 -1.79 19.46
N THR A 6 10.03 -1.38 18.20
CA THR A 6 8.71 -1.37 17.53
C THR A 6 8.70 -2.18 16.24
N ALA A 7 9.68 -3.07 16.09
CA ALA A 7 9.81 -4.00 14.98
C ALA A 7 8.97 -5.25 15.27
N SER A 8 8.07 -5.62 14.36
CA SER A 8 7.38 -6.93 14.39
C SER A 8 8.42 -8.06 14.49
N VAL A 9 8.06 -9.18 15.12
CA VAL A 9 8.94 -10.36 15.27
C VAL A 9 9.55 -10.78 13.92
N TYR A 10 8.77 -10.71 12.84
CA TYR A 10 9.23 -10.94 11.48
C TYR A 10 10.37 -10.00 11.06
N THR A 11 10.22 -8.70 11.35
CA THR A 11 11.25 -7.69 11.02
C THR A 11 12.50 -7.88 11.86
N ALA A 12 12.38 -8.30 13.12
CA ALA A 12 13.53 -8.65 13.95
C ALA A 12 14.27 -9.89 13.41
N LYS A 13 13.54 -10.92 12.95
CA LYS A 13 14.12 -12.09 12.28
C LYS A 13 14.86 -11.69 10.98
N CYS A 14 14.26 -10.84 10.16
CA CYS A 14 14.92 -10.30 8.95
C CYS A 14 16.19 -9.50 9.29
N ASP A 15 16.13 -8.61 10.26
CA ASP A 15 17.27 -7.79 10.69
C ASP A 15 18.38 -8.66 11.28
N PHE A 16 18.04 -9.70 12.04
CA PHE A 16 19.00 -10.68 12.52
C PHE A 16 19.68 -11.43 11.37
N LEU A 17 18.93 -11.94 10.40
CA LEU A 17 19.50 -12.65 9.26
C LEU A 17 20.40 -11.74 8.42
N THR A 18 19.97 -10.51 8.17
CA THR A 18 20.78 -9.54 7.40
C THR A 18 22.05 -9.13 8.13
N THR A 19 21.99 -8.95 9.45
CA THR A 19 23.17 -8.63 10.27
C THR A 19 24.14 -9.81 10.36
N MET A 20 23.63 -11.03 10.59
CA MET A 20 24.44 -12.25 10.62
C MET A 20 25.11 -12.54 9.29
N VAL A 21 24.35 -12.47 8.19
CA VAL A 21 24.91 -12.65 6.84
C VAL A 21 25.96 -11.58 6.54
N ARG A 22 25.74 -10.34 6.97
CA ARG A 22 26.74 -9.27 6.83
C ARG A 22 28.00 -9.56 7.66
N GLN A 23 27.88 -10.07 8.87
CA GLN A 23 29.03 -10.40 9.72
C GLN A 23 29.82 -11.60 9.15
N LEU A 24 29.12 -12.64 8.69
CA LEU A 24 29.73 -13.86 8.16
C LEU A 24 30.30 -13.70 6.74
N SER A 25 29.76 -12.78 5.94
CA SER A 25 30.26 -12.47 4.59
C SER A 25 31.49 -11.56 4.58
N VAL A 26 31.91 -11.02 5.72
CA VAL A 26 33.20 -10.35 5.85
C VAL A 26 34.29 -11.42 5.84
N LEU A 27 34.90 -11.60 4.67
CA LEU A 27 36.16 -12.32 4.54
C LEU A 27 37.19 -11.61 5.43
N HIS A 28 37.57 -12.25 6.51
CA HIS A 28 38.69 -11.80 7.32
C HIS A 28 39.96 -11.90 6.46
N GLN A 29 40.81 -10.88 6.52
CA GLN A 29 42.13 -10.97 5.90
C GLN A 29 42.89 -12.07 6.64
N PRO A 30 43.49 -13.05 5.94
CA PRO A 30 44.36 -13.99 6.61
C PRO A 30 45.49 -13.18 7.26
N ASN A 31 45.76 -13.44 8.54
CA ASN A 31 46.96 -12.93 9.18
C ASN A 31 48.13 -13.59 8.46
N MET A 32 48.83 -12.83 7.62
CA MET A 32 49.95 -13.35 6.83
C MET A 32 51.13 -13.81 7.71
N GLU A 33 51.10 -13.46 9.01
CA GLU A 33 52.05 -13.89 10.05
C GLU A 33 51.83 -15.35 10.50
N ASP A 34 50.62 -15.90 10.32
CA ASP A 34 50.26 -17.27 10.73
C ASP A 34 50.38 -18.30 9.59
N LEU A 35 50.73 -17.86 8.37
CA LEU A 35 50.96 -18.80 7.26
C LEU A 35 52.31 -19.52 7.48
N PRO A 36 52.34 -20.86 7.37
CA PRO A 36 53.60 -21.59 7.46
C PRO A 36 54.55 -21.11 6.36
N ALA A 37 55.79 -20.77 6.72
CA ALA A 37 56.85 -20.51 5.77
C ALA A 37 56.90 -21.70 4.80
N SER A 38 56.55 -21.48 3.53
CA SER A 38 56.52 -22.56 2.54
C SER A 38 57.91 -22.80 1.99
N ASP A 39 58.39 -24.02 2.16
CA ASP A 39 59.62 -24.53 1.56
C ASP A 39 59.41 -24.91 0.07
N GLU A 40 60.52 -24.89 -0.68
CA GLU A 40 60.81 -25.51 -1.99
C GLU A 40 60.15 -25.01 -3.28
N HIS A 41 59.07 -24.21 -3.25
CA HIS A 41 58.51 -23.60 -4.47
C HIS A 41 58.46 -22.08 -4.31
N GLY A 42 59.40 -21.41 -4.97
CA GLY A 42 59.75 -19.99 -4.76
C GLY A 42 58.60 -19.05 -4.40
N ASP A 43 58.87 -18.19 -3.43
CA ASP A 43 57.93 -17.26 -2.81
C ASP A 43 57.01 -16.57 -3.82
N LEU A 44 55.71 -16.82 -3.69
CA LEU A 44 54.72 -16.03 -4.41
C LEU A 44 54.83 -14.60 -3.85
N PRO A 45 55.12 -13.59 -4.68
CA PRO A 45 55.29 -12.24 -4.17
C PRO A 45 53.99 -11.77 -3.52
N ASP A 46 54.10 -11.11 -2.37
CA ASP A 46 52.96 -10.62 -1.57
C ASP A 46 51.98 -9.76 -2.41
N SER A 47 52.50 -9.06 -3.42
CA SER A 47 51.68 -8.30 -4.38
C SER A 47 50.73 -9.17 -5.22
N VAL A 48 51.14 -10.38 -5.60
CA VAL A 48 50.30 -11.35 -6.33
C VAL A 48 49.28 -11.96 -5.37
N LEU A 49 49.67 -12.28 -4.13
CA LEU A 49 48.74 -12.77 -3.11
C LEU A 49 47.66 -11.73 -2.79
N GLN A 50 48.03 -10.47 -2.63
CA GLN A 50 47.10 -9.37 -2.40
C GLN A 50 46.15 -9.17 -3.60
N THR A 51 46.66 -9.32 -4.82
CA THR A 51 45.85 -9.22 -6.05
C THR A 51 44.85 -10.39 -6.15
N VAL A 52 45.29 -11.61 -5.86
CA VAL A 52 44.44 -12.81 -5.86
C VAL A 52 43.38 -12.70 -4.76
N TYR A 53 43.77 -12.27 -3.56
CA TYR A 53 42.85 -12.04 -2.45
C TYR A 53 41.81 -10.97 -2.80
N TYR A 54 42.23 -9.86 -3.41
CA TYR A 54 41.32 -8.81 -3.87
C TYR A 54 40.30 -9.36 -4.88
N LYS A 55 40.77 -10.11 -5.90
CA LYS A 55 39.89 -10.74 -6.89
C LYS A 55 38.93 -11.75 -6.25
N LEU A 56 39.43 -12.58 -5.34
CA LEU A 56 38.61 -13.53 -4.57
C LEU A 56 37.56 -12.79 -3.75
N SER A 57 37.92 -11.70 -3.10
CA SER A 57 36.99 -10.89 -2.30
C SER A 57 35.87 -10.30 -3.14
N ILE A 58 36.16 -9.90 -4.39
CA ILE A 58 35.14 -9.42 -5.32
C ILE A 58 34.22 -10.56 -5.73
N VAL A 59 34.76 -11.73 -6.09
CA VAL A 59 33.96 -12.89 -6.51
C VAL A 59 33.07 -13.36 -5.37
N ALA A 60 33.60 -13.48 -4.16
CA ALA A 60 32.86 -13.86 -2.97
C ALA A 60 31.76 -12.84 -2.62
N LYS A 61 32.01 -11.53 -2.72
CA LYS A 61 30.98 -10.50 -2.54
C LYS A 61 29.87 -10.60 -3.60
N LYS A 62 30.23 -10.85 -4.86
CA LYS A 62 29.25 -11.03 -5.94
C LYS A 62 28.38 -12.26 -5.70
N GLN A 63 28.97 -13.39 -5.30
CA GLN A 63 28.23 -14.60 -4.95
C GLN A 63 27.38 -14.41 -3.70
N GLY A 64 27.90 -13.75 -2.66
CA GLY A 64 27.15 -13.43 -1.44
C GLY A 64 25.92 -12.58 -1.72
N ASN A 65 26.03 -11.54 -2.55
CA ASN A 65 24.89 -10.72 -2.95
C ASN A 65 23.84 -11.47 -3.80
N LEU A 66 24.28 -12.48 -4.57
CA LEU A 66 23.39 -13.29 -5.40
C LEU A 66 22.62 -14.34 -4.57
N ILE A 67 23.32 -15.04 -3.69
CA ILE A 67 22.77 -16.11 -2.84
C ILE A 67 21.92 -15.51 -1.71
N TYR A 68 22.44 -14.49 -1.04
CA TYR A 68 21.78 -13.79 0.06
C TYR A 68 21.16 -12.47 -0.40
N SER A 69 20.34 -12.54 -1.44
CA SER A 69 19.53 -11.40 -1.85
C SER A 69 18.58 -10.97 -0.72
N GLN A 70 18.20 -9.69 -0.67
CA GLN A 70 17.24 -9.21 0.31
C GLN A 70 15.89 -9.96 0.25
N GLN A 71 15.49 -10.39 -0.96
CA GLN A 71 14.26 -11.15 -1.14
C GLN A 71 14.37 -12.57 -0.58
N THR A 72 15.50 -13.26 -0.76
CA THR A 72 15.71 -14.60 -0.19
C THR A 72 15.79 -14.54 1.33
N LEU A 73 16.43 -13.54 1.91
CA LEU A 73 16.46 -13.34 3.37
C LEU A 73 15.07 -13.09 3.94
N ARG A 74 14.24 -12.29 3.27
CA ARG A 74 12.84 -12.06 3.66
C ARG A 74 11.99 -13.32 3.58
N HIS A 75 12.19 -14.13 2.54
CA HIS A 75 11.45 -15.37 2.38
C HIS A 75 11.87 -16.43 3.41
N VAL A 76 13.17 -16.57 3.70
CA VAL A 76 13.66 -17.46 4.75
C VAL A 76 13.16 -17.01 6.12
N ALA A 77 13.14 -15.70 6.40
CA ALA A 77 12.55 -15.18 7.63
C ALA A 77 11.07 -15.55 7.75
N GLU A 78 10.32 -15.50 6.65
CA GLU A 78 8.90 -15.88 6.60
C GLU A 78 8.71 -17.39 6.82
N GLN A 79 9.56 -18.24 6.23
CA GLN A 79 9.53 -19.69 6.46
C GLN A 79 9.88 -20.06 7.91
N ILE A 80 10.89 -19.40 8.50
CA ILE A 80 11.22 -19.61 9.92
C ILE A 80 10.07 -19.14 10.80
N ASP A 81 9.38 -18.07 10.39
CA ASP A 81 8.17 -17.63 11.09
C ASP A 81 7.07 -18.68 10.99
N SER A 82 6.73 -19.16 9.79
CA SER A 82 5.70 -20.19 9.62
C SER A 82 6.01 -21.47 10.39
N LEU A 83 7.27 -21.95 10.37
CA LEU A 83 7.68 -23.15 11.10
C LEU A 83 7.56 -22.98 12.62
N TYR A 84 7.94 -21.82 13.15
CA TYR A 84 7.79 -21.55 14.59
C TYR A 84 6.33 -21.63 15.02
N TRP A 85 5.41 -21.13 14.19
CA TRP A 85 3.98 -21.20 14.46
C TRP A 85 3.40 -22.61 14.25
N GLU A 86 3.86 -23.35 13.25
CA GLU A 86 3.46 -24.76 13.06
C GLU A 86 3.85 -25.63 14.27
N GLU A 87 4.99 -25.35 14.90
CA GLU A 87 5.40 -26.00 16.15
C GLU A 87 4.50 -25.61 17.35
N GLU A 88 4.11 -24.33 17.44
CA GLU A 88 3.24 -23.82 18.52
C GLU A 88 1.79 -24.34 18.39
N GLU A 89 1.21 -24.29 17.19
CA GLU A 89 -0.11 -24.86 16.89
C GLU A 89 -0.14 -26.40 17.04
N GLY A 90 0.99 -27.06 16.76
CA GLY A 90 1.15 -28.51 16.97
C GLY A 90 1.26 -28.92 18.44
N GLY A 91 1.75 -28.02 19.31
CA GLY A 91 1.92 -28.24 20.75
C GLY A 91 0.67 -27.97 21.58
N GLU A 92 -0.18 -27.03 21.17
CA GLU A 92 -1.38 -26.58 21.90
C GLU A 92 -2.69 -27.00 21.22
N ARG A 93 -2.78 -28.24 20.74
CA ARG A 93 -4.03 -28.84 20.23
C ARG A 93 -5.01 -29.19 21.37
N GLY A 94 -5.28 -28.20 22.23
CA GLY A 94 -5.98 -28.35 23.49
C GLY A 94 -6.93 -27.21 23.85
N ASP A 95 -7.29 -26.29 22.94
CA ASP A 95 -8.48 -25.45 23.12
C ASP A 95 -9.04 -24.92 21.78
N ALA A 96 -9.84 -25.75 21.11
CA ALA A 96 -10.51 -25.43 19.84
C ALA A 96 -11.74 -24.51 20.01
N GLY A 97 -11.66 -23.53 20.92
CA GLY A 97 -12.78 -22.63 21.26
C GLY A 97 -12.42 -21.15 21.40
N ALA A 98 -11.14 -20.79 21.54
CA ALA A 98 -10.72 -19.39 21.61
C ALA A 98 -10.61 -18.80 20.20
N ALA A 99 -11.55 -17.92 19.85
CA ALA A 99 -11.62 -17.19 18.59
C ALA A 99 -10.23 -16.70 18.15
N GLU A 100 -9.73 -17.28 17.04
CA GLU A 100 -8.58 -16.87 16.22
C GLU A 100 -7.75 -15.73 16.85
N VAL A 101 -7.05 -16.06 17.93
CA VAL A 101 -6.24 -15.09 18.68
C VAL A 101 -5.15 -14.63 17.73
N LEU A 102 -5.09 -13.33 17.49
CA LEU A 102 -4.08 -12.70 16.63
C LEU A 102 -2.71 -13.29 16.92
N ARG A 103 -2.02 -13.76 15.88
CA ARG A 103 -0.69 -14.37 15.99
C ARG A 103 0.23 -13.43 16.79
N ALA A 104 0.93 -13.96 17.79
CA ALA A 104 1.79 -13.12 18.62
C ALA A 104 2.91 -12.51 17.75
N GLY A 105 2.95 -11.18 17.64
CA GLY A 105 3.88 -10.46 16.74
C GLY A 105 3.26 -9.94 15.43
N VAL A 106 1.95 -10.09 15.25
CA VAL A 106 1.18 -9.37 14.21
C VAL A 106 1.36 -7.86 14.38
N ASP A 107 1.59 -7.17 13.26
CA ASP A 107 1.74 -5.72 13.26
C ASP A 107 0.38 -5.03 13.55
N LEU A 108 0.24 -4.53 14.77
CA LEU A 108 -0.93 -3.76 15.22
C LEU A 108 -0.99 -2.34 14.63
N ARG A 109 -0.08 -1.97 13.71
CA ARG A 109 -0.18 -0.72 12.95
C ARG A 109 -1.20 -0.79 11.81
N ASN A 110 -1.55 -2.00 11.36
CA ASN A 110 -2.54 -2.20 10.30
C ASN A 110 -3.93 -2.23 10.92
N SER A 111 -4.85 -1.41 10.40
CA SER A 111 -6.23 -1.33 10.90
C SER A 111 -6.95 -2.68 10.86
N GLU A 112 -6.71 -3.48 9.82
CA GLU A 112 -7.32 -4.82 9.67
C GLU A 112 -6.96 -5.77 10.83
N ASN A 113 -5.74 -5.66 11.37
CA ASN A 113 -5.30 -6.48 12.49
C ASN A 113 -5.90 -5.98 13.81
N ILE A 114 -6.20 -4.69 13.90
CA ILE A 114 -6.83 -4.07 15.07
C ILE A 114 -8.30 -4.49 15.15
N ASP A 115 -8.98 -4.55 14.01
CA ASP A 115 -10.40 -4.94 13.95
C ASP A 115 -10.61 -6.42 14.31
N ARG A 116 -9.60 -7.25 14.07
CA ARG A 116 -9.57 -8.67 14.48
C ARG A 116 -9.34 -8.87 15.99
N LEU A 117 -8.99 -7.83 16.76
CA LEU A 117 -8.83 -7.95 18.21
C LEU A 117 -10.19 -8.28 18.86
N PRO A 118 -10.27 -9.35 19.68
CA PRO A 118 -11.51 -9.72 20.36
C PRO A 118 -11.94 -8.64 21.36
N ALA A 119 -13.26 -8.56 21.60
CA ALA A 119 -13.82 -7.57 22.51
C ALA A 119 -13.46 -7.82 23.98
N SER A 120 -13.30 -9.08 24.36
CA SER A 120 -12.81 -9.53 25.65
C SER A 120 -11.47 -10.27 25.45
N TYR A 121 -10.50 -10.01 26.33
CA TYR A 121 -9.24 -10.78 26.36
C TYR A 121 -9.58 -12.27 26.52
N PRO A 122 -8.91 -13.19 25.81
CA PRO A 122 -9.19 -14.62 25.97
C PRO A 122 -8.98 -14.99 27.43
N ALA A 123 -10.03 -15.51 28.05
CA ALA A 123 -10.05 -15.94 29.44
C ALA A 123 -9.16 -17.18 29.60
N THR A 124 -7.85 -16.97 29.67
CA THR A 124 -6.99 -17.92 30.37
C THR A 124 -7.47 -17.95 31.82
N ALA A 125 -7.44 -19.12 32.46
CA ALA A 125 -8.07 -19.37 33.75
C ALA A 125 -7.57 -18.47 34.93
N ASP A 126 -6.58 -17.61 34.68
CA ASP A 126 -5.87 -16.79 35.66
C ASP A 126 -6.00 -15.27 35.43
N ALA A 127 -6.83 -14.80 34.50
CA ALA A 127 -6.94 -13.36 34.21
C ALA A 127 -7.68 -12.59 35.32
N SER A 128 -7.05 -11.54 35.87
CA SER A 128 -7.65 -10.63 36.84
C SER A 128 -8.68 -9.70 36.16
N GLU A 129 -9.67 -9.22 36.90
CA GLU A 129 -10.61 -8.17 36.43
C GLU A 129 -9.85 -6.89 36.02
N GLU A 130 -8.76 -6.57 36.74
CA GLU A 130 -7.86 -5.46 36.41
C GLU A 130 -7.20 -5.61 35.03
N ASP A 131 -6.86 -6.84 34.63
CA ASP A 131 -6.24 -7.11 33.33
C ASP A 131 -7.25 -6.93 32.19
N LEU A 132 -8.53 -7.22 32.44
CA LEU A 132 -9.61 -7.01 31.47
C LEU A 132 -9.88 -5.53 31.23
N GLU A 133 -9.93 -4.73 32.30
CA GLU A 133 -10.08 -3.28 32.20
C GLU A 133 -8.88 -2.67 31.46
N ALA A 134 -7.66 -3.03 31.84
CA ALA A 134 -6.44 -2.58 31.17
C ALA A 134 -6.42 -2.92 29.68
N TYR A 135 -6.86 -4.14 29.30
CA TYR A 135 -6.99 -4.53 27.90
C TYR A 135 -7.98 -3.66 27.14
N GLN A 136 -9.15 -3.39 27.71
CA GLN A 136 -10.17 -2.56 27.08
C GLN A 136 -9.69 -1.12 26.88
N GLU A 137 -9.01 -0.55 27.87
CA GLU A 137 -8.38 0.77 27.77
C GLU A 137 -7.32 0.83 26.66
N LEU A 138 -6.44 -0.18 26.60
CA LEU A 138 -5.41 -0.28 25.58
C LEU A 138 -6.01 -0.42 24.17
N ARG A 139 -7.04 -1.25 24.01
CA ARG A 139 -7.76 -1.43 22.75
C ARG A 139 -8.44 -0.14 22.29
N ALA A 140 -9.09 0.59 23.20
CA ALA A 140 -9.70 1.88 22.89
C ALA A 140 -8.65 2.93 22.51
N ARG A 141 -7.53 2.98 23.22
CA ARG A 141 -6.41 3.86 22.88
C ARG A 141 -5.83 3.55 21.50
N LEU A 142 -5.72 2.26 21.18
CA LEU A 142 -5.15 1.79 19.92
C LEU A 142 -6.08 2.09 18.74
N SER A 143 -7.40 1.94 18.89
CA SER A 143 -8.37 2.32 17.86
C SER A 143 -8.40 3.84 17.62
N VAL A 144 -8.30 4.66 18.67
CA VAL A 144 -8.19 6.12 18.51
C VAL A 144 -6.89 6.51 17.79
N ALA A 145 -5.76 5.87 18.16
CA ALA A 145 -4.48 6.11 17.51
C ALA A 145 -4.50 5.72 16.02
N SER A 146 -5.13 4.59 15.67
CA SER A 146 -5.23 4.13 14.28
C SER A 146 -6.11 5.05 13.44
N GLN A 147 -7.24 5.53 13.97
CA GLN A 147 -8.09 6.53 13.32
C GLN A 147 -7.36 7.86 13.10
N SER A 148 -6.61 8.34 14.11
CA SER A 148 -5.79 9.54 13.99
C SER A 148 -4.75 9.39 12.88
N LEU A 149 -4.07 8.25 12.82
CA LEU A 149 -3.09 7.93 11.79
C LEU A 149 -3.74 7.88 10.39
N ALA A 150 -4.90 7.25 10.25
CA ALA A 150 -5.66 7.22 9.00
C ALA A 150 -6.03 8.63 8.53
N SER A 151 -6.49 9.50 9.43
CA SER A 151 -6.80 10.90 9.11
C SER A 151 -5.58 11.69 8.63
N GLN A 152 -4.41 11.47 9.24
CA GLN A 152 -3.15 12.11 8.84
C GLN A 152 -2.67 11.62 7.47
N ARG A 153 -2.77 10.31 7.21
CA ARG A 153 -2.47 9.74 5.89
C ARG A 153 -3.40 10.31 4.82
N GLY A 154 -4.70 10.44 5.11
CA GLY A 154 -5.67 11.08 4.22
C GLY A 154 -5.33 12.54 3.91
N LYS A 155 -4.99 13.34 4.94
CA LYS A 155 -4.54 14.73 4.77
C LYS A 155 -3.28 14.81 3.91
N LYS A 156 -2.29 13.94 4.15
CA LYS A 156 -1.07 13.89 3.34
C LYS A 156 -1.39 13.58 1.88
N ALA A 157 -2.20 12.56 1.62
CA ALA A 157 -2.61 12.19 0.26
C ALA A 157 -3.36 13.34 -0.45
N TYR A 158 -4.22 14.05 0.27
CA TYR A 158 -4.89 15.24 -0.23
C TYR A 158 -3.90 16.34 -0.63
N TYR A 159 -2.93 16.67 0.24
CA TYR A 159 -1.91 17.67 -0.07
C TYR A 159 -0.98 17.24 -1.20
N GLU A 160 -0.65 15.97 -1.32
CA GLU A 160 0.11 15.43 -2.45
C GLU A 160 -0.68 15.55 -3.76
N ARG A 161 -1.98 15.25 -3.74
CA ARG A 161 -2.87 15.48 -4.89
C ARG A 161 -2.92 16.97 -5.27
N LEU A 162 -3.11 17.86 -4.29
CA LEU A 162 -3.12 19.30 -4.52
C LEU A 162 -1.77 19.79 -5.07
N ARG A 163 -0.67 19.32 -4.51
CA ARG A 163 0.67 19.60 -5.01
C ARG A 163 0.84 19.12 -6.45
N ASN A 164 0.33 17.94 -6.80
CA ASN A 164 0.36 17.44 -8.17
C ASN A 164 -0.48 18.29 -9.13
N MET A 165 -1.61 18.85 -8.68
CA MET A 165 -2.42 19.78 -9.48
C MET A 165 -1.74 21.15 -9.63
N ILE A 166 -0.99 21.59 -8.62
CA ILE A 166 -0.25 22.86 -8.67
C ILE A 166 1.07 22.72 -9.44
N ARG A 167 1.64 21.52 -9.50
CA ARG A 167 2.94 21.25 -10.14
C ARG A 167 3.06 21.80 -11.58
N PRO A 168 2.06 21.65 -12.48
CA PRO A 168 2.11 22.25 -13.81
C PRO A 168 2.15 23.79 -13.79
N PHE A 169 1.60 24.43 -12.75
CA PHE A 169 1.59 25.89 -12.61
C PHE A 169 2.88 26.45 -11.99
N ALA A 170 3.82 25.61 -11.54
CA ALA A 170 5.12 26.08 -11.04
C ALA A 170 5.97 26.74 -12.14
N GLU A 171 5.81 26.27 -13.39
CA GLU A 171 6.46 26.82 -14.59
C GLU A 171 5.40 27.14 -15.66
N PRO A 172 4.63 28.23 -15.49
CA PRO A 172 3.50 28.54 -16.37
C PRO A 172 3.91 28.73 -17.83
N ARG A 173 5.12 29.24 -18.07
CA ARG A 173 5.65 29.49 -19.43
C ARG A 173 5.96 28.22 -20.20
N GLU A 174 6.36 27.14 -19.51
CA GLU A 174 6.76 25.89 -20.16
C GLU A 174 5.62 24.86 -20.20
N ASN A 175 4.77 24.80 -19.16
CA ASN A 175 3.73 23.78 -19.07
C ASN A 175 2.33 24.25 -19.45
N VAL A 176 1.99 25.51 -19.15
CA VAL A 176 0.62 26.03 -19.30
C VAL A 176 0.48 26.78 -20.62
N GLN A 177 1.38 27.74 -20.90
CA GLN A 177 1.32 28.60 -22.10
C GLN A 177 1.27 27.87 -23.46
N PRO A 178 2.03 26.79 -23.73
CA PRO A 178 1.92 26.09 -25.01
C PRO A 178 0.59 25.35 -25.18
N ASN A 179 -0.08 25.00 -24.07
CA ASN A 179 -1.37 24.30 -24.07
C ASN A 179 -2.59 25.24 -24.02
N LEU A 180 -2.40 26.56 -24.04
CA LEU A 180 -3.52 27.49 -24.20
C LEU A 180 -4.00 27.50 -25.66
N VAL A 181 -5.33 27.52 -25.83
CA VAL A 181 -6.02 27.77 -27.11
C VAL A 181 -5.78 29.22 -27.54
N THR A 182 -4.56 29.52 -27.97
CA THR A 182 -4.26 30.77 -28.66
C THR A 182 -4.60 30.57 -30.14
N ARG A 183 -5.02 31.64 -30.82
CA ARG A 183 -5.44 31.59 -32.22
C ARG A 183 -4.37 30.98 -33.14
N ASP A 184 -3.10 31.11 -32.76
CA ASP A 184 -1.93 30.60 -33.48
C ASP A 184 -1.15 29.54 -32.67
N GLY A 185 -1.78 28.89 -31.68
CA GLY A 185 -1.14 27.92 -30.79
C GLY A 185 -0.97 26.52 -31.39
N GLU A 186 -0.05 25.73 -30.82
CA GLU A 186 0.25 24.36 -31.25
C GLU A 186 -0.99 23.45 -31.21
N LEU A 187 -1.86 23.62 -30.21
CA LEU A 187 -3.13 22.91 -30.13
C LEU A 187 -4.08 23.24 -31.30
N ASN A 188 -4.15 24.50 -31.73
CA ASN A 188 -4.98 24.88 -32.88
C ASN A 188 -4.42 24.27 -34.17
N ALA A 189 -3.10 24.19 -34.31
CA ALA A 189 -2.47 23.51 -35.43
C ALA A 189 -2.80 22.00 -35.45
N GLU A 190 -2.81 21.32 -34.29
CA GLU A 190 -3.24 19.92 -34.19
C GLU A 190 -4.76 19.76 -34.42
N LEU A 191 -5.59 20.71 -33.96
CA LEU A 191 -7.03 20.70 -34.23
C LEU A 191 -7.33 20.88 -35.72
N GLU A 192 -6.61 21.76 -36.43
CA GLU A 192 -6.75 21.89 -37.87
C GLU A 192 -6.28 20.62 -38.61
N ARG A 193 -5.20 19.98 -38.16
CA ARG A 193 -4.78 18.67 -38.70
C ARG A 193 -5.83 17.60 -38.47
N THR A 194 -6.43 17.52 -37.29
CA THR A 194 -7.50 16.55 -37.00
C THR A 194 -8.78 16.85 -37.78
N LYS A 195 -9.14 18.12 -38.01
CA LYS A 195 -10.24 18.49 -38.93
C LYS A 195 -9.98 18.01 -40.35
N ILE A 196 -8.78 18.24 -40.86
CA ILE A 196 -8.39 17.77 -42.20
C ILE A 196 -8.45 16.24 -42.26
N LEU A 197 -7.90 15.54 -41.26
CA LEU A 197 -7.99 14.08 -41.14
C LEU A 197 -9.44 13.59 -41.05
N ALA A 198 -10.32 14.28 -40.31
CA ALA A 198 -11.73 13.95 -40.20
C ALA A 198 -12.47 14.11 -41.53
N VAL A 199 -12.19 15.18 -42.29
CA VAL A 199 -12.72 15.39 -43.64
C VAL A 199 -12.23 14.31 -44.60
N LEU A 200 -10.93 13.96 -44.54
CA LEU A 200 -10.35 12.90 -45.36
C LEU A 200 -10.93 11.53 -45.01
N LEU A 201 -11.12 11.25 -43.72
CA LEU A 201 -11.71 10.00 -43.23
C LEU A 201 -13.18 9.91 -43.61
N ALA A 202 -13.95 11.01 -43.48
CA ALA A 202 -15.34 11.09 -43.96
C ALA A 202 -15.43 10.86 -45.48
N GLY A 203 -14.52 11.44 -46.26
CA GLY A 203 -14.43 11.20 -47.70
C GLY A 203 -14.05 9.76 -48.07
N GLN A 204 -13.16 9.12 -47.30
CA GLN A 204 -12.81 7.71 -47.48
C GLN A 204 -13.97 6.78 -47.06
N LEU A 205 -14.67 7.05 -45.96
CA LEU A 205 -15.87 6.32 -45.51
C LEU A 205 -17.00 6.42 -46.53
N GLN A 206 -17.24 7.61 -47.10
CA GLN A 206 -18.23 7.81 -48.16
C GLN A 206 -17.87 7.03 -49.44
N LYS A 207 -16.58 6.98 -49.81
CA LYS A 207 -16.08 6.15 -50.92
C LYS A 207 -16.17 4.64 -50.64
N ALA A 208 -16.03 4.23 -49.38
CA ALA A 208 -16.18 2.84 -48.94
C ALA A 208 -17.66 2.43 -48.75
N GLY A 209 -18.62 3.31 -49.00
CA GLY A 209 -20.07 3.02 -48.88
C GLY A 209 -20.59 2.91 -47.45
N LEU A 210 -19.73 3.19 -46.46
CA LEU A 210 -20.09 3.24 -45.04
C LEU A 210 -20.74 4.59 -44.77
N LYS A 211 -22.06 4.68 -44.94
CA LYS A 211 -22.83 5.82 -44.47
C LYS A 211 -22.71 5.89 -42.95
N LEU A 212 -21.98 6.88 -42.41
CA LEU A 212 -22.24 7.33 -41.05
C LEU A 212 -23.72 7.72 -41.04
N GLY A 213 -24.52 7.03 -40.22
CA GLY A 213 -25.90 7.38 -40.01
C GLY A 213 -25.96 8.86 -39.63
N ARG A 214 -26.44 9.69 -40.56
CA ARG A 214 -26.96 11.00 -40.26
C ARG A 214 -28.11 10.72 -39.31
N LYS A 215 -27.85 10.79 -38.00
CA LYS A 215 -28.90 11.12 -37.05
C LYS A 215 -29.31 12.52 -37.47
N GLU A 216 -30.34 12.57 -38.30
CA GLU A 216 -31.17 13.76 -38.38
C GLU A 216 -31.55 14.07 -36.94
N ASP A 217 -31.43 15.34 -36.57
CA ASP A 217 -31.97 15.86 -35.34
C ASP A 217 -33.48 15.54 -35.35
N GLU A 218 -33.84 14.37 -34.82
CA GLU A 218 -35.15 14.18 -34.22
C GLU A 218 -35.15 15.17 -33.06
N ASP A 219 -35.93 16.23 -33.21
CA ASP A 219 -36.46 16.99 -32.09
C ASP A 219 -37.09 15.97 -31.14
N VAL A 220 -36.29 15.48 -30.20
CA VAL A 220 -36.81 14.80 -29.02
C VAL A 220 -37.41 15.92 -28.20
N GLU A 221 -38.70 16.14 -28.39
CA GLU A 221 -39.59 16.67 -27.37
C GLU A 221 -39.51 15.67 -26.19
N MET A 222 -38.42 15.80 -25.41
CA MET A 222 -38.20 15.07 -24.17
C MET A 222 -39.30 15.52 -23.21
N GLY A 223 -40.12 14.55 -22.82
CA GLY A 223 -41.39 14.77 -22.15
C GLY A 223 -41.27 15.56 -20.86
N SER A 224 -42.05 16.63 -20.78
CA SER A 224 -42.42 17.29 -19.52
C SER A 224 -43.35 16.43 -18.66
N GLU A 225 -43.85 15.30 -19.16
CA GLU A 225 -44.77 14.41 -18.42
C GLU A 225 -44.05 13.49 -17.42
N GLU A 226 -42.77 13.16 -17.62
CA GLU A 226 -42.01 12.33 -16.68
C GLU A 226 -41.46 13.12 -15.48
N GLU A 227 -41.15 14.42 -15.65
CA GLU A 227 -40.74 15.29 -14.54
C GLU A 227 -41.92 15.67 -13.62
N GLU A 228 -43.14 15.85 -14.17
CA GLU A 228 -44.35 16.10 -13.36
C GLU A 228 -44.74 14.87 -12.52
N GLU A 229 -44.59 13.65 -13.03
CA GLU A 229 -44.88 12.42 -12.24
C GLU A 229 -43.81 12.11 -11.16
N GLU A 230 -42.57 12.58 -11.32
CA GLU A 230 -41.55 12.46 -10.27
C GLU A 230 -41.75 13.52 -9.17
N GLU A 231 -42.11 14.76 -9.53
CA GLU A 231 -42.43 15.81 -8.54
C GLU A 231 -43.69 15.46 -7.72
N GLU A 232 -44.74 14.90 -8.33
CA GLU A 232 -45.95 14.45 -7.60
C GLU A 232 -45.62 13.32 -6.61
N LYS A 233 -44.74 12.38 -6.96
CA LYS A 233 -44.32 11.29 -6.07
C LYS A 233 -43.44 11.79 -4.93
N GLU A 234 -42.55 12.76 -5.18
CA GLU A 234 -41.73 13.37 -4.12
C GLU A 234 -42.59 14.22 -3.16
N GLU A 235 -43.65 14.88 -3.63
CA GLU A 235 -44.58 15.63 -2.77
C GLU A 235 -45.44 14.70 -1.89
N GLU A 236 -45.94 13.59 -2.45
CA GLU A 236 -46.67 12.56 -1.69
C GLU A 236 -45.78 11.92 -0.60
N ASP A 237 -44.53 11.58 -0.92
CA ASP A 237 -43.58 11.01 0.04
C ASP A 237 -43.21 12.01 1.16
N ALA A 238 -43.10 13.30 0.84
CA ALA A 238 -42.81 14.35 1.82
C ALA A 238 -43.97 14.59 2.80
N ASP A 239 -45.22 14.45 2.35
CA ASP A 239 -46.41 14.58 3.18
C ASP A 239 -46.57 13.37 4.13
N VAL A 240 -46.30 12.15 3.66
CA VAL A 240 -46.28 10.94 4.51
C VAL A 240 -45.22 11.05 5.62
N ILE A 241 -44.04 11.60 5.31
CA ILE A 241 -43.00 11.82 6.32
C ILE A 241 -43.46 12.88 7.35
N ARG A 242 -44.14 13.95 6.90
CA ARG A 242 -44.66 15.00 7.79
C ARG A 242 -45.71 14.46 8.77
N GLU A 243 -46.66 13.66 8.30
CA GLU A 243 -47.68 13.03 9.16
C GLU A 243 -47.04 12.13 10.21
N ARG A 244 -46.02 11.36 9.82
CA ARG A 244 -45.30 10.43 10.71
C ARG A 244 -44.50 11.18 11.77
N VAL A 245 -43.90 12.32 11.43
CA VAL A 245 -43.20 13.21 12.37
C VAL A 245 -44.18 13.88 13.34
N GLU A 246 -45.36 14.29 12.89
CA GLU A 246 -46.40 14.83 13.78
C GLU A 246 -46.97 13.77 14.72
N GLY A 247 -47.17 12.53 14.25
CA GLY A 247 -47.55 11.40 15.08
C GLY A 247 -46.53 11.12 16.18
N LEU A 248 -45.23 11.16 15.85
CA LEU A 248 -44.15 11.00 16.83
C LEU A 248 -44.08 12.17 17.83
N LYS A 249 -44.29 13.42 17.38
CA LYS A 249 -44.38 14.57 18.29
C LYS A 249 -45.58 14.45 19.25
N LYS A 250 -46.71 13.94 18.78
CA LYS A 250 -47.91 13.74 19.60
C LYS A 250 -47.74 12.62 20.62
N LEU A 251 -47.01 11.55 20.26
CA LEU A 251 -46.60 10.50 21.20
C LEU A 251 -45.59 11.02 22.25
N LEU A 252 -44.65 11.88 21.83
CA LEU A 252 -43.68 12.49 22.74
C LEU A 252 -44.34 13.51 23.70
N ALA A 253 -45.46 14.12 23.32
CA ALA A 253 -46.23 15.04 24.16
C ALA A 253 -47.22 14.33 25.11
N MET A 254 -47.41 13.01 24.97
CA MET A 254 -48.30 12.18 25.79
C MET A 254 -47.56 11.26 26.78
N GLY A 255 -46.23 11.20 26.72
CA GLY A 255 -45.37 10.56 27.73
C GLY A 255 -44.75 11.59 28.66
#